data_AF-A0A3Q1FHY2-F1
#
_entry.id   AF-A0A3Q1FHY2-F1
#
_cell.length_a   1.000
_cell.length_b   1.000
_cell.length_c   1.000
_cell.angle_alpha   90.00
_cell.angle_beta   90.00
_cell.angle_gamma   90.00
#
_symmetry.space_group_name_H-M   'P 1'
#
loop_
_entity.id
_entity.type
_entity.pdbx_description
1 polymer ?
#
loop_
_entity_poly.entity_id
_entity_poly.type
_entity_poly.pdbx_seq_one_letter_code
_entity_poly.pdbx_strand_id
1 'polypeptide(L)'
;MKVLFLSVMKILSKILGLIVSRVCVLSSVTAACPPPLHQTAPPTTLIIGDSIIRNVRMRGAVTRSFPGATVMDKTEKIPHILKSFLEVTRIIIHTGTNDIPKQQSELLKQDFLHLFSVVNQFHLRVFISGPTPTCDRGVGRFSRLLSLNTWLSSVCGSYNMGFINNFDAFWQWRNLFGADGLHLNSAGCRLLSANLTYGIPQGELPRGDPPALSGRPWPADCADPHPFTS
;
A
#
# COMPACT_ATOMS: atom_id res chain seq x y z
N MET A 1 65.44 27.74 -51.72
CA MET A 1 64.63 28.21 -50.58
C MET A 1 63.13 27.85 -50.67
N LYS A 2 62.44 28.03 -51.81
CA LYS A 2 61.00 27.71 -51.95
C LYS A 2 60.63 26.22 -51.76
N VAL A 3 61.49 25.29 -52.19
CA VAL A 3 61.21 23.84 -52.13
C VAL A 3 61.24 23.30 -50.69
N LEU A 4 62.16 23.83 -49.86
CA LEU A 4 62.27 23.42 -48.45
C LEU A 4 61.06 23.90 -47.63
N PHE A 5 60.56 25.11 -47.92
CA PHE A 5 59.38 25.68 -47.26
C PHE A 5 58.10 24.87 -47.53
N LEU A 6 57.88 24.45 -48.79
CA LEU A 6 56.74 23.59 -49.14
C LEU A 6 56.81 22.20 -48.47
N SER A 7 58.01 21.65 -48.30
CA SER A 7 58.19 20.35 -47.63
C SER A 7 57.89 20.44 -46.14
N VAL A 8 58.35 21.49 -45.47
CA VAL A 8 58.09 21.72 -44.03
C VAL A 8 56.60 21.98 -43.78
N MET A 9 55.92 22.75 -44.64
CA MET A 9 54.48 22.98 -44.52
C MET A 9 53.64 21.71 -44.73
N LYS A 10 54.06 20.80 -45.64
CA LYS A 10 53.39 19.50 -45.83
C LYS A 10 53.56 18.58 -44.61
N ILE A 11 54.72 18.63 -43.95
CA ILE A 11 54.98 17.87 -42.72
C ILE A 11 54.14 18.41 -41.57
N LEU A 12 54.09 19.74 -41.39
CA LEU A 12 53.23 20.38 -40.37
C LEU A 12 51.75 20.06 -40.60
N SER A 13 51.29 20.06 -41.85
CA SER A 13 49.91 19.67 -42.20
C SER A 13 49.61 18.20 -41.88
N LYS A 14 50.55 17.29 -42.13
CA LYS A 14 50.39 15.86 -41.77
C LYS A 14 50.41 15.63 -40.26
N ILE A 15 51.26 16.34 -39.52
CA ILE A 15 51.33 16.24 -38.05
C ILE A 15 50.05 16.81 -37.42
N LEU A 16 49.58 17.96 -37.91
CA LEU A 16 48.31 18.55 -37.46
C LEU A 16 47.13 17.60 -37.76
N GLY A 17 47.11 16.97 -38.94
CA GLY A 17 46.11 15.96 -39.29
C GLY A 17 46.16 14.70 -38.40
N LEU A 18 47.35 14.24 -38.02
CA LEU A 18 47.52 13.11 -37.10
C LEU A 18 47.04 13.43 -35.68
N ILE A 19 47.28 14.66 -35.21
CA ILE A 19 46.85 15.13 -33.89
C ILE A 19 45.32 15.27 -33.85
N VAL A 20 44.72 15.90 -34.86
CA VAL A 20 43.25 16.03 -34.98
C VAL A 20 42.58 14.65 -35.04
N SER A 21 43.17 13.69 -35.78
CA SER A 21 42.66 12.33 -35.86
C SER A 21 42.73 11.59 -34.51
N ARG A 22 43.85 11.72 -33.76
CA ARG A 22 43.97 11.12 -32.41
C ARG A 22 43.04 11.76 -31.38
N VAL A 23 42.79 13.07 -31.44
CA VAL A 23 41.80 13.74 -30.58
C VAL A 23 40.37 13.29 -30.89
N CYS A 24 40.07 13.05 -32.17
CA CYS A 24 38.76 12.57 -32.61
C CYS A 24 38.49 11.13 -32.13
N VAL A 25 39.52 10.27 -32.06
CA VAL A 25 39.38 8.87 -31.59
C VAL A 25 39.17 8.77 -30.08
N LEU A 26 39.69 9.71 -29.27
CA LEU A 26 39.43 9.74 -27.82
C LEU A 26 38.06 10.33 -27.42
N SER A 27 37.29 10.84 -28.38
CA SER A 27 35.99 11.48 -28.12
C SER A 27 34.78 10.61 -28.45
N SER A 28 34.98 9.32 -28.77
CA SER A 28 33.88 8.36 -28.86
C SER A 28 33.38 8.01 -27.45
N VAL A 29 32.64 8.96 -26.87
CA VAL A 29 31.62 8.68 -25.87
C VAL A 29 30.76 7.58 -26.48
N THR A 30 30.85 6.40 -25.89
CA THR A 30 29.85 5.36 -26.11
C THR A 30 28.50 6.00 -25.89
N ALA A 31 27.71 6.10 -26.96
CA ALA A 31 26.28 6.27 -26.84
C ALA A 31 25.77 4.99 -26.17
N ALA A 32 25.89 4.95 -24.84
CA ALA A 32 25.14 4.00 -24.04
C ALA A 32 23.70 4.22 -24.45
N CYS A 33 23.06 3.19 -25.00
CA CYS A 33 21.61 3.13 -25.01
C CYS A 33 21.14 3.60 -23.64
N PRO A 34 20.18 4.53 -23.54
CA PRO A 34 19.57 4.79 -22.25
C PRO A 34 19.19 3.41 -21.69
N PRO A 35 19.55 3.09 -20.42
CA PRO A 35 19.11 1.83 -19.83
C PRO A 35 17.61 1.73 -20.11
N PRO A 36 17.09 0.56 -20.55
CA PRO A 36 15.68 0.44 -20.86
C PRO A 36 14.94 1.09 -19.71
N LEU A 37 14.15 2.14 -20.00
CA LEU A 37 13.33 2.82 -19.00
C LEU A 37 12.77 1.72 -18.14
N HIS A 38 13.25 1.64 -16.90
CA HIS A 38 13.04 0.47 -16.05
C HIS A 38 11.54 0.25 -16.09
N GLN A 39 11.06 -0.73 -16.87
CA GLN A 39 9.64 -0.97 -17.03
C GLN A 39 9.27 -1.45 -15.65
N THR A 40 8.79 -0.53 -14.82
CA THR A 40 8.30 -0.85 -13.50
C THR A 40 7.24 -1.90 -13.77
N ALA A 41 7.52 -3.12 -13.31
CA ALA A 41 6.60 -4.24 -13.48
C ALA A 41 5.19 -3.76 -13.13
N PRO A 42 4.17 -4.22 -13.87
CA PRO A 42 2.82 -3.79 -13.62
C PRO A 42 2.47 -3.96 -12.14
N PRO A 43 1.72 -3.00 -11.56
CA PRO A 43 1.42 -3.03 -10.14
C PRO A 43 0.58 -4.27 -9.81
N THR A 44 1.10 -5.10 -8.92
CA THR A 44 0.45 -6.36 -8.52
C THR A 44 -0.46 -6.19 -7.30
N THR A 45 -0.42 -5.02 -6.66
CA THR A 45 -1.20 -4.71 -5.45
C THR A 45 -2.19 -3.58 -5.71
N LEU A 46 -3.44 -3.76 -5.32
CA LEU A 46 -4.46 -2.71 -5.32
C LEU A 46 -4.75 -2.28 -3.88
N ILE A 47 -4.63 -1.00 -3.58
CA ILE A 47 -4.99 -0.43 -2.28
C ILE A 47 -6.29 0.34 -2.44
N ILE A 48 -7.33 -0.07 -1.73
CA ILE A 48 -8.63 0.59 -1.70
C ILE A 48 -8.89 1.10 -0.30
N GLY A 49 -9.44 2.31 -0.21
CA GLY A 49 -9.82 2.84 1.08
C GLY A 49 -10.46 4.20 0.97
N ASP A 50 -10.67 4.83 2.11
CA ASP A 50 -11.28 6.14 2.19
C ASP A 50 -10.23 7.27 2.04
N SER A 51 -10.58 8.45 2.55
CA SER A 51 -9.73 9.62 2.49
C SER A 51 -8.44 9.51 3.29
N ILE A 52 -8.30 8.57 4.22
CA ILE A 52 -7.08 8.36 5.02
C ILE A 52 -5.92 7.94 4.10
N ILE A 53 -6.18 7.10 3.10
CA ILE A 53 -5.15 6.58 2.20
C ILE A 53 -4.85 7.48 1.00
N ARG A 54 -5.50 8.65 0.87
CA ARG A 54 -5.45 9.48 -0.35
C ARG A 54 -4.03 9.88 -0.78
N ASN A 55 -3.12 10.00 0.18
CA ASN A 55 -1.72 10.38 -0.04
C ASN A 55 -0.72 9.23 0.27
N VAL A 56 -1.22 8.01 0.47
CA VAL A 56 -0.39 6.83 0.73
C VAL A 56 0.14 6.27 -0.58
N ARG A 57 1.46 6.13 -0.66
CA ARG A 57 2.16 5.59 -1.82
C ARG A 57 2.93 4.35 -1.42
N MET A 58 2.71 3.24 -2.11
CA MET A 58 3.42 1.98 -1.93
C MET A 58 3.98 1.53 -3.28
N ARG A 59 5.25 1.08 -3.29
CA ARG A 59 5.91 0.63 -4.52
C ARG A 59 5.20 -0.61 -5.07
N GLY A 60 4.92 -0.62 -6.38
CA GLY A 60 4.24 -1.74 -7.03
C GLY A 60 2.74 -1.84 -6.70
N ALA A 61 2.14 -0.77 -6.16
CA ALA A 61 0.72 -0.72 -5.84
C ALA A 61 0.01 0.43 -6.57
N VAL A 62 -1.26 0.22 -6.90
CA VAL A 62 -2.19 1.28 -7.31
C VAL A 62 -3.09 1.62 -6.13
N THR A 63 -3.17 2.90 -5.78
CA THR A 63 -4.05 3.38 -4.70
C THR A 63 -5.32 4.00 -5.29
N ARG A 64 -6.49 3.56 -4.82
CA ARG A 64 -7.82 4.11 -5.14
C ARG A 64 -8.51 4.56 -3.85
N SER A 65 -8.52 5.88 -3.64
CA SER A 65 -9.17 6.52 -2.49
C SER A 65 -10.59 6.96 -2.84
N PHE A 66 -11.54 6.65 -1.96
CA PHE A 66 -12.94 7.04 -2.04
C PHE A 66 -13.32 7.83 -0.77
N PRO A 67 -13.08 9.16 -0.75
CA PRO A 67 -13.38 9.99 0.42
C PRO A 67 -14.82 9.82 0.92
N GLY A 68 -14.99 9.66 2.22
CA GLY A 68 -16.31 9.48 2.86
C GLY A 68 -16.97 8.12 2.65
N ALA A 69 -16.41 7.24 1.81
CA ALA A 69 -17.02 5.94 1.53
C ALA A 69 -17.04 5.05 2.78
N THR A 70 -18.18 4.44 3.02
CA THR A 70 -18.44 3.41 4.04
C THR A 70 -17.88 2.06 3.61
N VAL A 71 -18.01 1.03 4.44
CA VAL A 71 -17.68 -0.36 4.05
C VAL A 71 -18.52 -0.78 2.84
N MET A 72 -19.84 -0.62 2.90
CA MET A 72 -20.76 -1.03 1.84
C MET A 72 -20.52 -0.31 0.52
N ASP A 73 -20.27 1.01 0.54
CA ASP A 73 -19.94 1.78 -0.68
C ASP A 73 -18.74 1.18 -1.44
N LYS A 74 -17.78 0.61 -0.71
CA LYS A 74 -16.60 -0.01 -1.32
C LYS A 74 -16.87 -1.45 -1.73
N THR A 75 -17.63 -2.21 -0.94
CA THR A 75 -18.09 -3.56 -1.31
C THR A 75 -18.74 -3.56 -2.69
N GLU A 76 -19.60 -2.59 -2.97
CA GLU A 76 -20.26 -2.44 -4.28
C GLU A 76 -19.28 -2.07 -5.41
N LYS A 77 -18.27 -1.25 -5.14
CA LYS A 77 -17.32 -0.75 -6.15
C LYS A 77 -16.20 -1.74 -6.48
N ILE A 78 -15.76 -2.55 -5.52
CA ILE A 78 -14.62 -3.45 -5.66
C ILE A 78 -14.70 -4.35 -6.90
N PRO A 79 -15.83 -5.05 -7.17
CA PRO A 79 -15.96 -5.90 -8.35
C PRO A 79 -15.70 -5.15 -9.66
N HIS A 80 -16.18 -3.91 -9.79
CA HIS A 80 -15.99 -3.09 -10.98
C HIS A 80 -14.54 -2.61 -11.12
N ILE A 81 -13.88 -2.28 -10.01
CA ILE A 81 -12.48 -1.84 -10.00
C ILE A 81 -11.58 -3.01 -10.41
N LEU A 82 -11.78 -4.20 -9.84
CA LEU A 82 -10.96 -5.38 -10.12
C LEU A 82 -11.00 -5.80 -11.59
N LYS A 83 -12.14 -5.62 -12.28
CA LYS A 83 -12.23 -5.84 -13.75
C LYS A 83 -11.27 -4.96 -14.57
N SER A 84 -10.88 -3.81 -14.03
CA SER A 84 -9.94 -2.89 -14.70
C SER A 84 -8.47 -3.21 -14.43
N PHE A 85 -8.17 -4.15 -13.52
CA PHE A 85 -6.81 -4.45 -13.05
C PHE A 85 -6.53 -5.95 -13.07
N LEU A 86 -6.38 -6.51 -14.27
CA LEU A 86 -6.21 -7.96 -14.48
C LEU A 86 -4.90 -8.54 -13.90
N GLU A 87 -3.89 -7.71 -13.70
CA GLU A 87 -2.57 -8.12 -13.20
C GLU A 87 -2.45 -8.08 -11.67
N VAL A 88 -3.48 -7.57 -10.99
CA VAL A 88 -3.51 -7.49 -9.53
C VAL A 88 -3.67 -8.90 -8.95
N THR A 89 -2.77 -9.28 -8.05
CA THR A 89 -2.79 -10.55 -7.31
C THR A 89 -3.07 -10.36 -5.83
N ARG A 90 -3.10 -9.09 -5.37
CA ARG A 90 -3.25 -8.71 -3.98
C ARG A 90 -4.11 -7.46 -3.84
N ILE A 91 -5.01 -7.46 -2.87
CA ILE A 91 -5.80 -6.28 -2.51
C ILE A 91 -5.61 -5.95 -1.03
N ILE A 92 -5.43 -4.66 -0.72
CA ILE A 92 -5.41 -4.13 0.64
C ILE A 92 -6.57 -3.17 0.81
N ILE A 93 -7.42 -3.38 1.81
CA ILE A 93 -8.64 -2.62 2.03
C ILE A 93 -8.54 -1.88 3.36
N HIS A 94 -8.56 -0.55 3.34
CA HIS A 94 -8.54 0.31 4.52
C HIS A 94 -9.90 1.01 4.68
N THR A 95 -10.67 0.62 5.70
CA THR A 95 -12.05 1.09 5.87
C THR A 95 -12.56 0.97 7.30
N GLY A 96 -13.71 1.60 7.58
CA GLY A 96 -14.46 1.50 8.82
C GLY A 96 -14.60 2.84 9.54
N THR A 97 -13.67 3.77 9.34
CA THR A 97 -13.65 5.05 10.08
C THR A 97 -14.86 5.95 9.79
N ASN A 98 -15.40 5.90 8.55
CA ASN A 98 -16.59 6.65 8.15
C ASN A 98 -17.90 6.05 8.66
N ASP A 99 -17.88 4.79 9.09
CA ASP A 99 -19.04 4.07 9.61
C ASP A 99 -19.25 4.34 11.11
N ILE A 100 -18.18 4.62 11.84
CA ILE A 100 -18.20 4.85 13.30
C ILE A 100 -19.23 5.89 13.76
N PRO A 101 -19.43 7.04 13.08
CA PRO A 101 -20.43 8.01 13.50
C PRO A 101 -21.88 7.47 13.52
N LYS A 102 -22.19 6.40 12.76
CA LYS A 102 -23.52 5.77 12.76
C LYS A 102 -23.82 5.03 14.07
N GLN A 103 -22.80 4.68 14.85
CA GLN A 103 -22.90 3.96 16.13
C GLN A 103 -23.62 2.59 16.03
N GLN A 104 -23.54 1.94 14.88
CA GLN A 104 -24.18 0.64 14.61
C GLN A 104 -23.13 -0.45 14.48
N SER A 105 -22.46 -0.80 15.59
CA SER A 105 -21.31 -1.73 15.56
C SER A 105 -21.66 -3.11 14.99
N GLU A 106 -22.82 -3.67 15.32
CA GLU A 106 -23.22 -4.99 14.82
C GLU A 106 -23.56 -4.97 13.33
N LEU A 107 -24.22 -3.92 12.83
CA LEU A 107 -24.45 -3.76 11.39
C LEU A 107 -23.12 -3.56 10.65
N LEU A 108 -22.19 -2.78 11.21
CA LEU A 108 -20.87 -2.60 10.61
C LEU A 108 -20.10 -3.93 10.52
N LYS A 109 -20.18 -4.78 11.55
CA LYS A 109 -19.60 -6.12 11.47
C LYS A 109 -20.22 -6.94 10.35
N GLN A 110 -21.55 -6.91 10.19
CA GLN A 110 -22.24 -7.58 9.09
C GLN A 110 -21.79 -7.05 7.72
N ASP A 111 -21.63 -5.73 7.57
CA ASP A 111 -21.11 -5.11 6.36
C ASP A 111 -19.70 -5.61 6.02
N PHE A 112 -18.83 -5.79 7.03
CA PHE A 112 -17.50 -6.37 6.85
C PHE A 112 -17.56 -7.86 6.47
N LEU A 113 -18.44 -8.66 7.08
CA LEU A 113 -18.61 -10.06 6.71
C LEU A 113 -19.10 -10.20 5.26
N HIS A 114 -19.99 -9.31 4.82
CA HIS A 114 -20.42 -9.23 3.43
C HIS A 114 -19.27 -8.82 2.50
N LEU A 115 -18.50 -7.79 2.87
CA LEU A 115 -17.27 -7.42 2.16
C LEU A 115 -16.33 -8.63 2.00
N PHE A 116 -16.12 -9.40 3.06
CA PHE A 116 -15.23 -10.57 3.03
C PHE A 116 -15.72 -11.62 2.04
N SER A 117 -17.03 -11.90 2.05
CA SER A 117 -17.65 -12.84 1.10
C SER A 117 -17.41 -12.41 -0.34
N VAL A 118 -17.63 -11.12 -0.66
CA VAL A 118 -17.43 -10.57 -2.01
C VAL A 118 -15.98 -10.67 -2.46
N VAL A 119 -15.02 -10.23 -1.64
CA VAL A 119 -13.61 -10.20 -2.05
C VAL A 119 -12.99 -11.60 -2.19
N ASN A 120 -13.49 -12.58 -1.44
CA ASN A 120 -12.99 -13.95 -1.51
C ASN A 120 -13.33 -14.64 -2.85
N GLN A 121 -14.35 -14.16 -3.58
CA GLN A 121 -14.71 -14.69 -4.91
C GLN A 121 -13.63 -14.44 -5.97
N PHE A 122 -12.75 -13.45 -5.75
CA PHE A 122 -11.75 -13.05 -6.75
C PHE A 122 -10.43 -13.82 -6.65
N HIS A 123 -10.28 -14.74 -5.70
CA HIS A 123 -9.07 -15.58 -5.53
C HIS A 123 -7.76 -14.77 -5.41
N LEU A 124 -7.84 -13.56 -4.86
CA LEU A 124 -6.70 -12.67 -4.60
C LEU A 124 -6.20 -12.85 -3.16
N ARG A 125 -4.94 -12.47 -2.89
CA ARG A 125 -4.50 -12.29 -1.49
C ARG A 125 -5.13 -11.03 -0.92
N VAL A 126 -6.01 -11.19 0.07
CA VAL A 126 -6.74 -10.07 0.70
C VAL A 126 -6.08 -9.69 2.02
N PHE A 127 -5.87 -8.39 2.22
CA PHE A 127 -5.42 -7.81 3.47
C PHE A 127 -6.39 -6.72 3.93
N ILE A 128 -6.83 -6.81 5.18
CA ILE A 128 -7.62 -5.76 5.82
C ILE A 128 -6.66 -4.89 6.63
N SER A 129 -6.59 -3.62 6.25
CA SER A 129 -5.85 -2.60 6.96
C SER A 129 -6.74 -2.01 8.03
N GLY A 130 -6.45 -2.31 9.30
CA GLY A 130 -7.21 -1.83 10.44
C GLY A 130 -7.28 -0.30 10.48
N PRO A 131 -8.35 0.28 11.05
CA PRO A 131 -8.55 1.71 11.01
C PRO A 131 -7.46 2.44 11.81
N THR A 132 -7.09 3.64 11.38
CA THR A 132 -6.26 4.51 12.21
C THR A 132 -7.12 5.13 13.32
N PRO A 133 -6.57 5.34 14.54
CA PRO A 133 -7.26 6.11 15.57
C PRO A 133 -7.49 7.56 15.10
N THR A 134 -8.35 8.27 15.80
CA THR A 134 -8.56 9.71 15.61
C THR A 134 -8.09 10.49 16.83
N CYS A 135 -7.44 11.63 16.63
CA CYS A 135 -7.02 12.53 17.70
C CYS A 135 -8.07 13.61 17.97
N ASP A 136 -8.28 13.95 19.24
CA ASP A 136 -9.12 15.07 19.68
C ASP A 136 -10.58 15.02 19.17
N ARG A 137 -11.10 13.81 18.90
CA ARG A 137 -12.42 13.59 18.29
C ARG A 137 -13.40 12.85 19.22
N GLY A 138 -13.06 12.80 20.51
CA GLY A 138 -13.88 12.21 21.58
C GLY A 138 -13.58 10.74 21.88
N VAL A 139 -13.62 10.39 23.17
CA VAL A 139 -13.31 9.05 23.69
C VAL A 139 -14.25 7.97 23.14
N GLY A 140 -15.51 8.31 22.86
CA GLY A 140 -16.48 7.37 22.31
C GLY A 140 -16.17 6.96 20.87
N ARG A 141 -15.57 7.84 20.06
CA ARG A 141 -15.12 7.48 18.71
C ARG A 141 -13.90 6.57 18.78
N PHE A 142 -12.98 6.91 19.68
CA PHE A 142 -11.78 6.13 19.94
C PHE A 142 -12.11 4.69 20.37
N SER A 143 -12.97 4.53 21.38
CA SER A 143 -13.34 3.19 21.88
C SER A 143 -13.99 2.33 20.81
N ARG A 144 -14.91 2.89 20.00
CA ARG A 144 -15.54 2.17 18.89
C ARG A 144 -14.54 1.76 17.81
N LEU A 145 -13.58 2.63 17.47
CA LEU A 145 -12.52 2.29 16.51
C LEU A 145 -11.59 1.19 17.05
N LEU A 146 -11.25 1.25 18.33
CA LEU A 146 -10.44 0.20 18.98
C LEU A 146 -11.19 -1.14 18.99
N SER A 147 -12.45 -1.15 19.40
CA SER A 147 -13.30 -2.36 19.36
C SER A 147 -13.42 -2.93 17.95
N LEU A 148 -13.56 -2.07 16.93
CA LEU A 148 -13.56 -2.51 15.54
C LEU A 148 -12.21 -3.12 15.14
N ASN A 149 -11.10 -2.47 15.49
CA ASN A 149 -9.75 -2.97 15.18
C ASN A 149 -9.49 -4.34 15.82
N THR A 150 -9.83 -4.51 17.10
CA THR A 150 -9.70 -5.78 17.83
C THR A 150 -10.56 -6.87 17.19
N TRP A 151 -11.81 -6.55 16.84
CA TRP A 151 -12.68 -7.51 16.17
C TRP A 151 -12.18 -7.90 14.77
N LEU A 152 -11.71 -6.93 13.97
CA LEU A 152 -11.11 -7.23 12.67
C LEU A 152 -9.90 -8.15 12.80
N SER A 153 -9.05 -7.89 13.80
CA SER A 153 -7.88 -8.72 14.09
C SER A 153 -8.25 -10.17 14.42
N SER A 154 -9.37 -10.41 15.12
CA SER A 154 -9.79 -11.77 15.50
C SER A 154 -10.49 -12.52 14.37
N VAL A 155 -11.20 -11.82 13.47
CA VAL A 155 -12.02 -12.46 12.42
C VAL A 155 -11.28 -12.67 11.10
N CYS A 156 -10.30 -11.83 10.74
CA CYS A 156 -9.65 -11.90 9.42
C CYS A 156 -9.02 -13.28 9.14
N GLY A 157 -8.41 -13.90 10.15
CA GLY A 157 -7.80 -15.22 10.01
C GLY A 157 -8.80 -16.32 9.63
N SER A 158 -10.03 -16.25 10.13
CA SER A 158 -11.11 -17.20 9.80
C SER A 158 -11.54 -17.13 8.34
N TYR A 159 -11.25 -16.02 7.65
CA TYR A 159 -11.56 -15.82 6.23
C TYR A 159 -10.32 -15.92 5.33
N ASN A 160 -9.20 -16.45 5.85
CA ASN A 160 -7.92 -16.53 5.14
C ASN A 160 -7.42 -15.16 4.65
N MET A 161 -7.70 -14.10 5.41
CA MET A 161 -7.27 -12.74 5.12
C MET A 161 -6.17 -12.31 6.08
N GLY A 162 -5.19 -11.57 5.58
CA GLY A 162 -4.21 -10.92 6.44
C GLY A 162 -4.81 -9.69 7.12
N PHE A 163 -4.41 -9.43 8.36
CA PHE A 163 -4.77 -8.22 9.08
C PHE A 163 -3.53 -7.36 9.33
N ILE A 164 -3.61 -6.08 8.98
CA ILE A 164 -2.55 -5.10 9.22
C ILE A 164 -3.04 -4.17 10.33
N ASN A 165 -2.53 -4.37 11.54
CA ASN A 165 -2.87 -3.51 12.69
C ASN A 165 -2.13 -2.18 12.58
N ASN A 166 -2.88 -1.09 12.35
CA ASN A 166 -2.33 0.27 12.37
C ASN A 166 -2.61 0.98 13.69
N PHE A 167 -3.43 0.41 14.57
CA PHE A 167 -3.97 1.15 15.69
C PHE A 167 -2.88 1.58 16.67
N ASP A 168 -2.03 0.63 17.07
CA ASP A 168 -0.95 0.84 18.05
C ASP A 168 0.14 1.77 17.52
N ALA A 169 0.44 1.69 16.22
CA ALA A 169 1.45 2.52 15.57
C ALA A 169 1.06 4.00 15.49
N PHE A 170 -0.24 4.30 15.51
CA PHE A 170 -0.77 5.66 15.38
C PHE A 170 -1.33 6.21 16.70
N TRP A 171 -1.60 5.34 17.68
CA TRP A 171 -2.10 5.72 18.99
C TRP A 171 -1.13 6.64 19.73
N GLN A 172 -1.65 7.73 20.32
CA GLN A 172 -0.90 8.81 21.01
C GLN A 172 0.00 9.71 20.14
N TRP A 173 0.25 9.36 18.87
CA TRP A 173 1.13 10.13 17.99
C TRP A 173 0.41 11.25 17.24
N ARG A 174 -0.01 12.31 17.96
CA ARG A 174 -0.73 13.46 17.39
C ARG A 174 0.01 14.11 16.21
N ASN A 175 1.34 14.07 16.22
CA ASN A 175 2.24 14.59 15.20
C ASN A 175 2.18 13.83 13.85
N LEU A 176 1.43 12.73 13.75
CA LEU A 176 1.18 12.01 12.49
C LEU A 176 -0.08 12.49 11.77
N PHE A 177 -0.92 13.28 12.45
CA PHE A 177 -2.19 13.76 11.95
C PHE A 177 -2.12 15.23 11.51
N GLY A 178 -3.00 15.61 10.60
CA GLY A 178 -3.27 16.99 10.25
C GLY A 178 -4.00 17.73 11.37
N ALA A 179 -4.26 19.02 11.15
CA ALA A 179 -4.96 19.87 12.12
C ALA A 179 -6.32 19.28 12.53
N ASP A 180 -7.00 18.61 11.60
CA ASP A 180 -8.31 18.02 11.84
C ASP A 180 -8.28 16.78 12.76
N GLY A 181 -7.13 16.16 13.02
CA GLY A 181 -7.03 14.98 13.89
C GLY A 181 -7.65 13.69 13.29
N LEU A 182 -7.92 13.66 11.98
CA LEU A 182 -8.42 12.49 11.26
C LEU A 182 -7.50 12.14 10.10
N HIS A 183 -7.20 13.11 9.25
CA HIS A 183 -6.36 12.86 8.08
C HIS A 183 -4.89 12.84 8.48
N LEU A 184 -4.13 11.96 7.82
CA LEU A 184 -2.70 11.85 8.05
C LEU A 184 -1.95 13.00 7.39
N ASN A 185 -0.92 13.50 8.05
CA ASN A 185 0.06 14.37 7.42
C ASN A 185 1.11 13.54 6.65
N SER A 186 2.12 14.19 6.09
CA SER A 186 3.16 13.51 5.31
C SER A 186 3.91 12.43 6.12
N ALA A 187 4.15 12.63 7.41
CA ALA A 187 4.79 11.63 8.27
C ALA A 187 3.85 10.44 8.54
N GLY A 188 2.59 10.70 8.87
CA GLY A 188 1.58 9.66 9.04
C GLY A 188 1.38 8.82 7.77
N CYS A 189 1.34 9.46 6.59
CA CYS A 189 1.22 8.75 5.32
C CYS A 189 2.42 7.83 5.04
N ARG A 190 3.64 8.26 5.40
CA ARG A 190 4.84 7.42 5.27
C ARG A 190 4.80 6.23 6.21
N LEU A 191 4.38 6.44 7.47
CA LEU A 191 4.23 5.34 8.42
C LEU A 191 3.16 4.35 7.96
N LEU A 192 2.00 4.83 7.50
CA LEU A 192 0.95 3.95 6.99
C LEU A 192 1.45 3.17 5.78
N SER A 193 2.15 3.81 4.84
CA SER A 193 2.78 3.12 3.71
C SER A 193 3.75 2.00 4.15
N ALA A 194 4.59 2.27 5.17
CA ALA A 194 5.49 1.28 5.73
C ALA A 194 4.71 0.10 6.33
N ASN A 195 3.67 0.36 7.13
CA ASN A 195 2.81 -0.68 7.69
C ASN A 195 2.13 -1.51 6.60
N LEU A 196 1.62 -0.88 5.53
CA LEU A 196 1.03 -1.61 4.40
C LEU A 196 2.05 -2.47 3.65
N THR A 197 3.32 -2.06 3.63
CA THR A 197 4.40 -2.78 2.94
C THR A 197 4.92 -3.95 3.76
N TYR A 198 5.13 -3.74 5.05
CA TYR A 198 5.81 -4.70 5.94
C TYR A 198 4.86 -5.51 6.82
N GLY A 199 3.63 -5.04 7.04
CA GLY A 199 2.58 -5.76 7.76
C GLY A 199 1.99 -6.94 6.98
N ILE A 200 2.47 -7.16 5.76
CA ILE A 200 2.13 -8.32 4.95
C ILE A 200 3.20 -9.40 5.19
N PRO A 201 2.84 -10.60 5.70
CA PRO A 201 3.78 -11.68 5.85
C PRO A 201 4.52 -11.93 4.53
N GLN A 202 5.85 -11.84 4.59
CA GLN A 202 6.74 -12.11 3.46
C GLN A 202 6.91 -13.63 3.36
N GLY A 203 5.87 -14.32 2.91
CA GLY A 203 5.84 -15.78 2.74
C GLY A 203 4.46 -16.20 2.25
N GLU A 204 4.41 -17.11 1.29
CA GLU A 204 3.16 -17.70 0.78
C GLU A 204 2.36 -18.29 1.95
N LEU A 205 1.18 -17.73 2.24
CA LEU A 205 0.16 -18.50 2.93
C LEU A 205 -0.18 -19.69 2.01
N PRO A 206 -0.09 -20.95 2.48
CA PRO A 206 -0.60 -22.07 1.70
C PRO A 206 -2.03 -21.75 1.31
N ARG A 207 -2.40 -22.00 0.04
CA ARG A 207 -3.81 -22.00 -0.37
C ARG A 207 -4.47 -23.15 0.38
N GLY A 208 -4.92 -22.90 1.61
CA GLY A 208 -5.79 -23.80 2.34
C GLY A 208 -7.17 -23.67 1.75
N ASP A 209 -7.71 -24.78 1.26
CA ASP A 209 -9.12 -24.88 0.92
C ASP A 209 -9.97 -24.36 2.09
N PRO A 210 -11.11 -23.69 1.81
CA PRO A 210 -11.98 -23.20 2.87
C PRO A 210 -12.35 -24.37 3.79
N PRO A 211 -12.26 -24.21 5.13
CA PRO A 211 -12.63 -25.27 6.04
C PRO A 211 -14.10 -25.60 5.82
N ALA A 212 -14.38 -26.87 5.53
CA ALA A 212 -15.73 -27.40 5.56
C ALA A 212 -16.33 -27.06 6.93
N LEU A 213 -17.48 -26.39 6.94
CA LEU A 213 -18.26 -26.08 8.13
C LEU A 213 -18.68 -27.39 8.80
N SER A 214 -17.80 -27.96 9.61
CA SER A 214 -18.10 -29.07 10.50
C SER A 214 -18.34 -28.48 11.88
N GLY A 215 -19.60 -28.56 12.33
CA GLY A 215 -20.11 -27.94 13.55
C GLY A 215 -19.46 -28.48 14.83
N ARG A 216 -18.26 -27.98 15.16
CA ARG A 216 -17.69 -28.10 16.50
C ARG A 216 -18.02 -26.85 17.32
N PRO A 217 -18.49 -26.99 18.57
CA PRO A 217 -18.63 -25.85 19.47
C PRO A 217 -17.25 -25.24 19.79
N TRP A 218 -17.21 -23.93 19.95
CA TRP A 218 -16.01 -23.17 20.32
C TRP A 218 -15.45 -23.61 21.69
N PRO A 219 -14.12 -23.64 21.87
CA PRO A 219 -13.52 -23.84 23.20
C PRO A 219 -13.85 -22.65 24.11
N ALA A 220 -14.28 -22.92 25.34
CA ALA A 220 -14.73 -21.94 26.32
C ALA A 220 -13.60 -21.14 27.00
N ASP A 221 -12.41 -21.06 26.39
CA ASP A 221 -11.24 -20.42 27.00
C ASP A 221 -10.84 -19.15 26.25
N CYS A 222 -11.71 -18.15 26.36
CA CYS A 222 -11.34 -16.74 26.22
C CYS A 222 -12.01 -16.00 27.38
N ALA A 223 -11.50 -16.28 28.59
CA ALA A 223 -11.87 -15.52 29.78
C ALA A 223 -11.57 -14.03 29.56
N ASP A 224 -12.54 -13.22 29.95
CA ASP A 224 -12.52 -11.76 29.95
C ASP A 224 -11.22 -11.19 30.54
N PRO A 225 -10.58 -10.18 29.94
CA PRO A 225 -9.69 -9.33 30.70
C PRO A 225 -10.54 -8.54 31.70
N HIS A 226 -10.26 -8.76 32.98
CA HIS A 226 -10.90 -8.11 34.13
C HIS A 226 -11.18 -6.60 33.93
N PRO A 227 -12.27 -6.08 34.51
CA PRO A 227 -12.60 -4.66 34.43
C PRO A 227 -11.54 -3.83 35.17
N PHE A 228 -11.05 -2.78 34.51
CA PHE A 228 -10.33 -1.70 35.18
C PHE A 228 -11.23 -1.11 36.26
N THR A 229 -10.86 -1.29 37.52
CA THR A 229 -11.38 -0.50 38.63
C THR A 229 -10.69 0.86 38.67
N SER A 230 -11.50 1.87 38.95
CA SER A 230 -11.27 3.31 39.04
C SER A 230 -9.95 3.77 39.67
#